data_AF-A0A6P0YFS9-F1
#
_entry.id   AF-A0A6P0YFS9-F1
#
_cell.length_a   1.000
_cell.length_b   1.000
_cell.length_c   1.000
_cell.angle_alpha   90.00
_cell.angle_beta   90.00
_cell.angle_gamma   90.00
#
_symmetry.space_group_name_H-M   'P 1'
#
loop_
_entity.id
_entity.type
_entity.pdbx_description
1 polymer ?
#
loop_
_entity_poly.entity_id
_entity_poly.type
_entity_poly.pdbx_seq_one_letter_code
_entity_poly.pdbx_strand_id
1 'polypeptide(L)' 'MGAYYVPVEERSIQQLKDLCNGFGFTKEQLRKYGSLKQRETYLKALKSVKNLLGNQVE' A
#
# COMPACT_ATOMS: atom_id res chain seq x y z
N MET A 1 11.50 -18.23 -11.79
CA MET A 1 10.74 -18.32 -10.53
C MET A 1 9.75 -17.18 -10.51
N GLY A 2 8.49 -17.44 -10.84
CA GLY A 2 7.45 -16.41 -10.83
C GLY A 2 7.22 -15.98 -9.39
N ALA A 3 7.63 -14.76 -9.04
CA ALA A 3 7.20 -14.15 -7.81
C ALA A 3 5.68 -14.08 -7.88
N TYR A 4 5.00 -14.93 -7.10
CA TYR A 4 3.56 -14.84 -6.89
C TYR A 4 3.31 -13.44 -6.33
N TYR A 5 3.00 -12.50 -7.22
CA TYR A 5 2.61 -11.16 -6.86
C TYR A 5 1.19 -11.28 -6.32
N VAL A 6 1.05 -11.75 -5.08
CA VAL A 6 -0.23 -11.78 -4.40
C VAL A 6 -0.72 -10.33 -4.37
N PRO A 7 -1.80 -10.00 -5.10
CA PRO A 7 -2.26 -8.64 -5.21
C PRO A 7 -2.53 -8.13 -3.80
N VAL A 8 -2.10 -6.90 -3.52
CA VAL A 8 -2.41 -6.21 -2.26
C VAL A 8 -3.94 -6.20 -2.00
N GLU A 9 -4.74 -6.38 -3.05
CA GLU A 9 -6.21 -6.48 -3.06
C GLU A 9 -6.76 -7.78 -2.46
N GLU A 10 -5.93 -8.78 -2.15
CA GLU A 10 -6.33 -9.99 -1.40
C GLU A 10 -5.84 -9.98 0.06
N ARG A 11 -4.96 -9.04 0.43
CA ARG A 11 -4.40 -8.95 1.79
C ARG A 11 -5.35 -8.31 2.79
N SER A 12 -5.41 -8.84 4.01
CA SER A 12 -6.20 -8.26 5.11
C SER A 12 -5.71 -6.85 5.49
N ILE A 13 -6.57 -6.05 6.11
CA ILE A 13 -6.22 -4.69 6.58
C ILE A 13 -4.98 -4.69 7.49
N GLN A 14 -4.79 -5.74 8.30
CA GLN A 14 -3.62 -5.89 9.17
C GLN A 14 -2.32 -6.01 8.36
N GLN A 15 -2.32 -6.82 7.29
CA GLN A 15 -1.17 -6.96 6.40
C GLN A 15 -0.89 -5.68 5.60
N LEU A 16 -1.94 -4.98 5.18
CA LEU A 16 -1.77 -3.69 4.49
C LEU A 16 -1.18 -2.62 5.40
N LYS A 17 -1.59 -2.60 6.69
CA LYS A 17 -0.97 -1.77 7.71
C LYS A 17 0.51 -2.07 7.87
N ASP A 18 0.86 -3.35 7.98
CA ASP A 18 2.24 -3.79 8.14
C ASP A 18 3.10 -3.39 6.94
N LEU A 19 2.59 -3.63 5.72
CA LEU A 19 3.22 -3.15 4.48
C LEU A 19 3.39 -1.64 4.48
N CYS A 20 2.33 -0.87 4.75
CA CYS A 20 2.42 0.59 4.81
C CYS A 20 3.49 1.04 5.81
N ASN A 21 3.55 0.42 6.98
CA ASN A 21 4.59 0.70 7.98
C ASN A 21 5.99 0.34 7.47
N GLY A 22 6.15 -0.80 6.80
CA GLY A 22 7.42 -1.23 6.18
C GLY A 22 7.88 -0.33 5.03
N PHE A 23 6.94 0.30 4.31
CA PHE A 23 7.22 1.34 3.31
C PHE A 23 7.46 2.73 3.91
N GLY A 24 7.34 2.90 5.24
CA GLY A 24 7.56 4.19 5.90
C GLY A 24 6.38 5.16 5.81
N PHE A 25 5.16 4.68 5.52
CA PHE A 25 3.99 5.54 5.54
C PHE A 25 3.65 6.02 6.94
N THR A 26 3.53 7.32 7.10
CA THR A 26 2.98 7.92 8.31
C THR A 26 1.47 7.88 8.31
N LYS A 27 0.87 7.88 9.51
CA LYS A 27 -0.59 7.96 9.69
C LYS A 27 -1.19 9.19 8.98
N GLU A 28 -0.44 10.28 8.89
CA GLU A 28 -0.86 11.51 8.22
C GLU A 28 -0.93 11.34 6.70
N GLN A 29 0.07 10.69 6.09
CA GLN A 29 0.03 10.34 4.66
C GLN A 29 -1.13 9.41 4.36
N LEU A 30 -1.34 8.39 5.19
CA LEU A 30 -2.48 7.48 5.03
C LEU A 30 -3.82 8.21 5.13
N ARG A 31 -3.95 9.18 6.03
CA ARG A 31 -5.16 10.01 6.16
C ARG A 31 -5.49 10.81 4.91
N LYS A 32 -4.52 11.13 4.05
CA LYS A 32 -4.77 11.79 2.75
C LYS A 32 -5.54 10.87 1.78
N TYR A 33 -5.40 9.56 1.93
CA TYR A 33 -6.12 8.57 1.12
C TYR A 33 -7.49 8.18 1.73
N GLY A 34 -7.77 8.57 2.98
CA GLY A 34 -9.05 8.33 3.65
C GLY A 34 -8.93 7.88 5.11
N SER A 35 -9.89 7.07 5.56
CA SER A 35 -9.97 6.62 6.96
C SER A 35 -9.02 5.47 7.27
N LEU A 36 -8.23 5.58 8.35
CA LEU A 36 -7.34 4.52 8.85
C LEU A 36 -8.05 3.23 9.32
N LYS A 37 -9.38 3.26 9.42
CA LYS A 37 -10.22 2.08 9.69
C LYS A 37 -10.59 1.32 8.41
N GLN A 38 -10.42 1.93 7.25
CA GLN A 38 -10.76 1.34 5.98
C GLN A 38 -9.55 0.69 5.34
N ARG A 39 -9.75 -0.52 4.83
CA ARG A 39 -8.76 -1.28 4.06
C ARG A 39 -8.30 -0.50 2.82
N GLU A 40 -9.24 0.15 2.16
CA GLU A 40 -9.04 0.85 0.90
C GLU A 40 -8.02 1.99 1.01
N THR A 41 -7.96 2.67 2.15
CA THR A 41 -7.00 3.74 2.44
C THR A 41 -5.55 3.24 2.34
N TYR A 42 -5.25 2.09 2.94
CA TYR A 42 -3.92 1.48 2.86
C TYR A 42 -3.63 0.94 1.44
N LEU A 43 -4.64 0.37 0.78
CA LEU A 43 -4.54 -0.10 -0.60
C LEU A 43 -4.17 1.03 -1.57
N LYS A 44 -4.84 2.19 -1.46
CA LYS A 44 -4.55 3.38 -2.28
C LYS A 44 -3.14 3.90 -2.02
N ALA A 45 -2.71 3.96 -0.76
CA ALA A 45 -1.35 4.36 -0.40
C ALA A 45 -0.30 3.42 -1.02
N LEU A 46 -0.48 2.09 -0.89
CA LEU A 46 0.44 1.11 -1.47
C LEU A 46 0.43 1.13 -3.01
N LYS A 47 -0.74 1.32 -3.64
CA LYS A 47 -0.84 1.54 -5.10
C LYS A 47 -0.09 2.80 -5.52
N SER A 48 -0.12 3.86 -4.72
CA SER A 48 0.64 5.09 -4.95
C SER A 48 2.15 4.82 -4.98
N VAL A 49 2.67 4.00 -4.06
CA VAL A 49 4.11 3.61 -4.07
C VAL A 49 4.43 2.73 -5.26
N LYS A 50 3.57 1.77 -5.60
CA LYS A 50 3.78 0.92 -6.78
C LYS A 50 3.84 1.76 -8.06
N ASN A 51 2.99 2.77 -8.18
CA ASN A 51 3.02 3.70 -9.30
C ASN A 51 4.31 4.52 -9.29
N LEU A 52 4.74 5.03 -8.12
CA LEU A 52 5.99 5.79 -7.95
C LEU A 52 7.25 4.97 -8.26
N LEU A 53 7.30 3.70 -7.85
CA LEU A 53 8.41 2.78 -8.13
C LEU A 53 8.38 2.27 -9.58
N GLY A 54 7.19 2.05 -10.13
CA GLY A 54 7.02 1.71 -11.54
C GLY A 54 7.45 2.84 -12.47
N ASN A 55 7.22 4.09 -12.09
CA ASN A 55 7.64 5.27 -12.86
C ASN A 55 9.14 5.61 -12.75
N GLN A 56 9.92 4.90 -11.93
CA GLN A 56 11.39 5.01 -11.90
C GLN A 56 12.09 3.97 -12.80
N VAL A 57 11.32 3.19 -13.56
CA VAL A 57 11.83 2.27 -14.57
C VAL A 57 11.28 2.72 -15.93
N GLU A 58 11.68 3.92 -16.36
CA GLU A 58 11.61 4.34 -17.76
C GLU A 58 12.92 5.04 -18.15
#